data_AF-A1YZF1-F1
#
_entry.id   AF-A1YZF1-F1
#
_cell.length_a   1.000
_cell.length_b   1.000
_cell.length_c   1.000
_cell.angle_alpha   90.00
_cell.angle_beta   90.00
_cell.angle_gamma   90.00
#
_symmetry.space_group_name_H-M   'P 1'
#
loop_
_entity.id
_entity.type
_entity.pdbx_description
1 polymer ?
#
loop_
_entity_poly.entity_id
_entity_poly.type
_entity_poly.pdbx_seq_one_letter_code
_entity_poly.pdbx_strand_id
1 'polypeptide(L)'
;MRSNTFFVVLALGIGLVAAKEDLRSERSVTADNHPYSKLREKQPDKFICGNCKTLVQCVKGQAFTRHCIEDHFCSERPQFGGGICYPNEPLDCTCVRANEFRVDPYDTQRFFSCKAVGSTPENYKCPDGMVFDEGSAQCQTASGLPPCVVAGTFANPSNCSEYYSCISLRSGWLQKSFMCTNDMMYNEQKDACEDPCIYQFVCQQEGRYPDLLNKQNYFECYMLGGVLQQLRYSCPESYRWDIVSPGVGQCVEDHGDKDSNYAFGQCDIPDTCVLARENLFTNKATLSHTTKWNRGQASTSVLIDVLL
;
A
#
# COMPACT_ATOMS: atom_id res chain seq x y z
N MET A 1 66.03 -47.64 -6.73
CA MET A 1 64.71 -47.07 -6.40
C MET A 1 64.49 -47.24 -4.90
N ARG A 2 63.97 -46.20 -4.26
CA ARG A 2 64.24 -45.81 -2.87
C ARG A 2 63.64 -46.73 -1.80
N SER A 3 64.47 -46.93 -0.77
CA SER A 3 64.26 -47.68 0.47
C SER A 3 63.37 -46.92 1.46
N ASN A 4 62.36 -47.59 2.02
CA ASN A 4 61.57 -47.13 3.15
C ASN A 4 62.28 -47.54 4.45
N THR A 5 62.76 -46.55 5.21
CA THR A 5 63.31 -46.77 6.55
C THR A 5 62.55 -45.89 7.54
N PHE A 6 61.90 -46.54 8.49
CA PHE A 6 61.25 -45.94 9.66
C PHE A 6 62.28 -45.17 10.49
N PHE A 7 61.93 -43.95 10.91
CA PHE A 7 62.53 -43.29 12.07
C PHE A 7 61.45 -42.77 12.99
N VAL A 8 61.45 -43.33 14.20
CA VAL A 8 60.73 -42.86 15.39
C VAL A 8 61.42 -41.61 15.89
N VAL A 9 60.67 -40.53 16.13
CA VAL A 9 61.16 -39.37 16.89
C VAL A 9 60.20 -39.09 18.04
N LEU A 10 60.73 -39.26 19.25
CA LEU A 10 60.17 -38.78 20.51
C LEU A 10 60.04 -37.25 20.48
N ALA A 11 58.91 -36.73 20.97
CA ALA A 11 58.82 -35.34 21.44
C ALA A 11 58.12 -35.31 22.80
N LEU A 12 58.91 -35.00 23.83
CA LEU A 12 58.47 -34.52 25.14
C LEU A 12 58.07 -33.04 25.01
N GLY A 13 57.00 -32.61 25.69
CA GLY A 13 56.74 -31.16 25.79
C GLY A 13 55.41 -30.72 26.39
N ILE A 14 55.39 -30.60 27.73
CA ILE A 14 54.79 -29.53 28.54
C ILE A 14 53.27 -29.27 28.42
N GLY A 15 52.56 -29.56 29.51
CA GLY A 15 51.17 -29.17 29.72
C GLY A 15 51.00 -27.66 29.93
N LEU A 16 49.96 -27.10 29.30
CA LEU A 16 49.40 -25.79 29.60
C LEU A 16 47.94 -26.00 30.00
N VAL A 17 47.67 -25.79 31.28
CA VAL A 17 46.32 -25.63 31.82
C VAL A 17 45.81 -24.28 31.32
N ALA A 18 44.91 -24.29 30.33
CA ALA A 18 44.15 -23.13 29.94
C ALA A 18 42.82 -23.13 30.72
N ALA A 19 42.71 -22.20 31.67
CA ALA A 19 41.47 -21.90 32.35
C ALA A 19 40.39 -21.54 31.32
N LYS A 20 39.28 -22.27 31.34
CA LYS A 20 38.08 -21.93 30.57
C LYS A 20 37.33 -20.85 31.35
N GLU A 21 37.73 -19.60 31.13
CA GLU A 21 37.02 -18.43 31.65
C GLU A 21 35.61 -18.36 31.05
N ASP A 22 34.68 -17.99 31.92
CA ASP A 22 33.26 -17.75 31.67
C ASP A 22 32.99 -16.97 30.38
N LEU A 23 31.99 -17.43 29.62
CA LEU A 23 31.33 -16.67 28.55
C LEU A 23 30.58 -15.48 29.16
N ARG A 24 31.33 -14.46 29.55
CA ARG A 24 30.80 -13.13 29.85
C ARG A 24 30.43 -12.49 28.50
N SER A 25 29.13 -12.49 28.20
CA SER A 25 28.50 -11.71 27.12
C SER A 25 29.32 -10.44 26.82
N GLU A 26 29.92 -10.37 25.64
CA GLU A 26 30.63 -9.19 25.16
C GLU A 26 29.68 -7.99 25.26
N ARG A 27 29.95 -7.12 26.23
CA ARG A 27 29.49 -5.73 26.14
C ARG A 27 30.28 -5.10 25.02
N SER A 28 29.71 -5.09 23.83
CA SER A 28 30.22 -4.27 22.73
C SER A 28 30.28 -2.82 23.22
N VAL A 29 31.51 -2.32 23.36
CA VAL A 29 31.83 -0.89 23.47
C VAL A 29 32.43 -0.52 22.12
N THR A 30 31.65 -0.59 21.04
CA THR A 30 32.03 0.12 19.81
C THR A 30 31.52 1.56 19.89
N ALA A 31 32.30 2.48 19.32
CA ALA A 31 31.97 3.89 19.16
C ALA A 31 30.90 4.14 18.08
N ASP A 32 30.05 3.13 17.84
CA ASP A 32 28.93 3.24 16.92
C ASP A 32 27.78 3.88 17.68
N ASN A 33 27.38 5.07 17.26
CA ASN A 33 26.20 5.73 17.79
C ASN A 33 24.97 4.84 17.59
N HIS A 34 24.53 4.17 18.65
CA HIS A 34 23.30 3.39 18.68
C HIS A 34 22.15 4.24 18.12
N PRO A 35 21.15 3.69 17.40
CA PRO A 35 20.07 4.47 16.80
C PRO A 35 19.38 5.46 17.76
N TYR A 36 19.19 5.05 19.01
CA TYR A 36 18.65 5.88 20.09
C TYR A 36 19.60 6.98 20.61
N SER A 37 20.84 7.11 20.14
CA SER A 37 21.73 8.24 20.49
C SER A 37 21.15 9.58 20.03
N LYS A 38 20.37 9.60 18.95
CA LYS A 38 19.68 10.81 18.45
C LYS A 38 18.66 11.36 19.44
N LEU A 39 18.06 10.51 20.28
CA LEU A 39 17.10 10.94 21.32
C LEU A 39 17.75 11.75 22.45
N ARG A 40 19.08 11.90 22.46
CA ARG A 40 19.87 12.33 23.63
C ARG A 40 20.51 13.70 23.48
N GLU A 41 20.35 14.33 22.32
CA GLU A 41 20.86 15.69 22.07
C GLU A 41 20.27 16.72 23.04
N LYS A 42 19.05 16.48 23.56
CA LYS A 42 18.38 17.37 24.52
C LYS A 42 18.53 16.96 25.99
N GLN A 43 18.78 15.68 26.30
CA GLN A 43 18.79 15.14 27.68
C GLN A 43 19.90 14.08 27.83
N PRO A 44 21.13 14.48 28.24
CA PRO A 44 22.31 13.61 28.22
C PRO A 44 22.28 12.50 29.28
N ASP A 45 21.56 12.70 30.38
CA ASP A 45 21.39 11.75 31.49
C ASP A 45 19.89 11.57 31.80
N LYS A 46 19.30 10.48 31.30
CA LYS A 46 17.88 10.15 31.48
C LYS A 46 17.58 8.69 31.16
N PHE A 47 16.55 8.14 31.79
CA PHE A 47 15.94 6.87 31.42
C PHE A 47 14.70 7.12 30.57
N ILE A 48 14.61 6.53 29.38
CA ILE A 48 13.45 6.66 28.49
C ILE A 48 13.02 5.31 27.95
N CYS A 49 11.75 5.19 27.59
CA CYS A 49 11.25 4.03 26.88
C CYS A 49 11.50 4.17 25.38
N GLY A 50 12.20 3.18 24.80
CA GLY A 50 12.44 3.11 23.36
C GLY A 50 11.40 2.27 22.62
N ASN A 51 10.75 1.34 23.32
CA ASN A 51 9.56 0.57 22.94
C ASN A 51 9.05 -0.13 24.22
N CYS A 52 7.91 -0.81 24.16
CA CYS A 52 7.29 -1.52 25.28
C CYS A 52 8.21 -2.52 25.99
N LYS A 53 9.24 -3.03 25.33
CA LYS A 53 10.19 -4.00 25.90
C LYS A 53 11.62 -3.49 26.01
N THR A 54 11.90 -2.25 25.59
CA THR A 54 13.25 -1.70 25.58
C THR A 54 13.32 -0.43 26.41
N LEU A 55 13.98 -0.55 27.56
CA LEU A 55 14.47 0.58 28.34
C LEU A 55 15.76 1.11 27.73
N VAL A 56 15.84 2.43 27.61
CA VAL A 56 16.99 3.13 27.08
C VAL A 56 17.60 4.01 28.17
N GLN A 57 18.85 3.73 28.52
CA GLN A 57 19.60 4.51 29.52
C GLN A 57 20.55 5.45 28.80
N CYS A 58 20.39 6.76 29.02
CA CYS A 58 21.29 7.81 28.55
C CYS A 58 22.28 8.12 29.66
N VAL A 59 23.58 7.97 29.36
CA VAL A 59 24.66 8.38 30.27
C VAL A 59 25.67 9.16 29.46
N LYS A 60 25.88 10.44 29.80
CA LYS A 60 26.80 11.35 29.10
C LYS A 60 26.55 11.41 27.59
N GLY A 61 25.28 11.37 27.17
CA GLY A 61 24.89 11.38 25.76
C GLY A 61 25.07 10.04 25.03
N GLN A 62 25.62 9.01 25.67
CA GLN A 62 25.75 7.68 25.09
C GLN A 62 24.55 6.78 25.42
N ALA A 63 24.34 5.84 24.52
CA ALA A 63 23.21 4.97 24.43
C ALA A 63 23.36 3.55 24.94
N PHE A 64 22.63 3.20 26.01
CA PHE A 64 22.60 1.85 26.53
C PHE A 64 21.20 1.21 26.48
N THR A 65 21.16 0.09 25.77
CA THR A 65 20.12 -0.93 25.67
C THR A 65 19.77 -1.70 26.95
N ARG A 66 18.53 -1.78 27.43
CA ARG A 66 18.09 -2.90 28.29
C ARG A 66 16.74 -3.44 27.84
N HIS A 67 16.66 -4.75 27.65
CA HIS A 67 15.40 -5.44 27.42
C HIS A 67 14.71 -5.74 28.75
N CYS A 68 13.41 -5.47 28.84
CA CYS A 68 12.59 -5.84 29.99
C CYS A 68 12.33 -7.36 29.97
N ILE A 69 12.30 -7.96 31.15
CA ILE A 69 12.01 -9.40 31.30
C ILE A 69 10.54 -9.71 30.96
N GLU A 70 10.18 -11.00 30.99
CA GLU A 70 8.80 -11.45 30.80
C GLU A 70 7.84 -10.72 31.78
N ASP A 71 6.66 -10.39 31.26
CA ASP A 71 5.61 -9.62 31.94
C ASP A 71 6.02 -8.24 32.50
N HIS A 72 7.22 -7.76 32.19
CA HIS A 72 7.65 -6.40 32.48
C HIS A 72 7.67 -5.57 31.20
N PHE A 73 7.20 -4.34 31.29
CA PHE A 73 7.17 -3.41 30.17
C PHE A 73 7.82 -2.10 30.56
N CYS A 74 8.36 -1.39 29.58
CA CYS A 74 8.92 -0.08 29.85
C CYS A 74 7.79 0.89 30.15
N SER A 75 7.85 1.54 31.32
CA SER A 75 6.88 2.49 31.79
C SER A 75 7.59 3.79 32.18
N GLU A 76 7.07 4.92 31.70
CA GLU A 76 7.58 6.24 32.07
C GLU A 76 7.07 6.63 33.46
N ARG A 77 7.99 6.68 34.44
CA ARG A 77 7.67 6.97 35.84
C ARG A 77 8.59 8.08 36.37
N PRO A 78 8.08 9.31 36.53
CA PRO A 78 8.87 10.45 37.01
C PRO A 78 9.58 10.19 38.35
N GLN A 79 8.96 9.40 39.25
CA GLN A 79 9.55 9.03 40.54
C GLN A 79 10.87 8.23 40.42
N PHE A 80 11.12 7.60 39.27
CA PHE A 80 12.34 6.84 38.99
C PHE A 80 13.26 7.56 37.99
N GLY A 81 12.98 8.83 37.65
CA GLY A 81 13.77 9.59 36.68
C GLY A 81 13.46 9.26 35.21
N GLY A 82 12.32 8.64 34.92
CA GLY A 82 11.83 8.35 33.57
C GLY A 82 11.46 6.88 33.36
N GLY A 83 11.89 6.29 32.25
CA GLY A 83 11.60 4.91 31.88
C GLY A 83 12.12 3.87 32.88
N ILE A 84 11.29 2.90 33.22
CA ILE A 84 11.67 1.74 34.05
C ILE A 84 10.89 0.51 33.59
N CYS A 85 11.50 -0.69 33.66
CA CYS A 85 10.77 -1.93 33.43
C CYS A 85 9.87 -2.23 34.64
N TYR A 86 8.56 -2.19 34.46
CA TYR A 86 7.57 -2.39 35.52
C TYR A 86 6.64 -3.56 35.17
N PRO A 87 6.24 -4.38 36.16
CA PRO A 87 5.37 -5.54 35.90
C PRO A 87 3.98 -5.09 35.41
N ASN A 88 3.52 -5.68 34.31
CA ASN A 88 2.20 -5.51 33.72
C ASN A 88 1.75 -4.07 33.44
N GLU A 89 2.69 -3.12 33.37
CA GLU A 89 2.40 -1.72 33.09
C GLU A 89 3.44 -1.10 32.15
N PRO A 90 3.04 -0.19 31.24
CA PRO A 90 1.70 0.41 31.12
C PRO A 90 0.68 -0.52 30.45
N LEU A 91 -0.62 -0.29 30.68
CA LEU A 91 -1.70 -1.03 30.01
C LEU A 91 -1.67 -0.87 28.48
N ASP A 92 -1.07 0.20 27.99
CA ASP A 92 -0.86 0.42 26.56
C ASP A 92 0.15 -0.55 25.94
N CYS A 93 0.98 -1.18 26.76
CA CYS A 93 1.90 -2.24 26.35
C CYS A 93 1.36 -3.66 26.62
N THR A 94 0.12 -3.80 27.12
CA THR A 94 -0.46 -5.11 27.45
C THR A 94 -1.66 -5.44 26.57
N CYS A 95 -2.01 -6.73 26.56
CA CYS A 95 -3.15 -7.24 25.83
C CYS A 95 -4.44 -7.04 26.62
N VAL A 96 -5.04 -5.86 26.47
CA VAL A 96 -6.35 -5.53 27.04
C VAL A 96 -7.53 -6.10 26.25
N ARG A 97 -7.31 -6.42 24.97
CA ARG A 97 -8.29 -7.00 24.03
C ARG A 97 -7.67 -8.19 23.31
N ALA A 98 -8.52 -9.13 22.89
CA ALA A 98 -8.12 -10.33 22.17
C ALA A 98 -8.25 -10.12 20.65
N ASN A 99 -7.41 -10.81 19.88
CA ASN A 99 -7.37 -10.81 18.41
C ASN A 99 -7.19 -9.42 17.79
N GLU A 100 -6.32 -8.59 18.38
CA GLU A 100 -6.06 -7.22 17.92
C GLU A 100 -4.55 -6.99 17.76
N PHE A 101 -4.20 -6.11 16.84
CA PHE A 101 -2.86 -5.56 16.70
C PHE A 101 -2.85 -4.13 17.24
N ARG A 102 -1.83 -3.78 18.00
CA ARG A 102 -1.69 -2.46 18.60
C ARG A 102 -0.33 -1.86 18.29
N VAL A 103 -0.29 -0.56 18.03
CA VAL A 103 0.95 0.21 17.87
C VAL A 103 1.67 0.27 19.20
N ASP A 104 3.00 0.20 19.17
CA ASP A 104 3.81 0.47 20.34
C ASP A 104 3.73 1.97 20.70
N PRO A 105 3.33 2.33 21.93
CA PRO A 105 3.15 3.73 22.34
C PRO A 105 4.44 4.56 22.33
N TYR A 106 5.62 3.93 22.28
CA TYR A 106 6.90 4.63 22.26
C TYR A 106 7.61 4.57 20.91
N ASP A 107 7.22 3.65 20.02
CA ASP A 107 7.83 3.45 18.70
C ASP A 107 6.76 3.13 17.66
N THR A 108 6.32 4.13 16.89
CA THR A 108 5.26 3.97 15.88
C THR A 108 5.62 3.02 14.74
N GLN A 109 6.89 2.64 14.60
CA GLN A 109 7.34 1.60 13.66
C GLN A 109 7.17 0.19 14.24
N ARG A 110 6.90 0.05 15.53
CA ARG A 110 6.67 -1.22 16.21
C ARG A 110 5.20 -1.39 16.53
N PHE A 111 4.81 -2.65 16.60
CA PHE A 111 3.46 -3.05 16.97
C PHE A 111 3.52 -4.42 17.64
N PHE A 112 2.43 -4.81 18.29
CA PHE A 112 2.31 -6.13 18.89
C PHE A 112 0.93 -6.73 18.65
N SER A 113 0.87 -8.06 18.65
CA SER A 113 -0.37 -8.81 18.50
C SER A 113 -0.80 -9.44 19.82
N CYS A 114 -2.10 -9.50 20.03
CA CYS A 114 -2.71 -10.03 21.24
C CYS A 114 -3.65 -11.19 20.92
N LYS A 115 -3.28 -12.40 21.34
CA LYS A 115 -4.10 -13.60 21.13
C LYS A 115 -5.31 -13.66 22.07
N ALA A 116 -5.12 -13.27 23.33
CA ALA A 116 -6.17 -13.26 24.35
C ALA A 116 -5.98 -12.08 25.31
N VAL A 117 -7.02 -11.73 26.06
CA VAL A 117 -6.90 -10.75 27.14
C VAL A 117 -5.91 -11.28 28.18
N GLY A 118 -4.91 -10.47 28.55
CA GLY A 118 -3.85 -10.82 29.47
C GLY A 118 -2.77 -11.75 28.91
N SER A 119 -2.83 -12.14 27.63
CA SER A 119 -1.73 -12.91 27.02
C SER A 119 -0.48 -12.07 26.87
N THR A 120 0.69 -12.71 26.85
CA THR A 120 1.96 -12.05 26.54
C THR A 120 1.92 -11.47 25.11
N PRO A 121 2.17 -10.16 24.92
CA PRO A 121 2.18 -9.55 23.59
C PRO A 121 3.32 -10.07 22.73
N GLU A 122 3.01 -10.44 21.49
CA GLU A 122 4.03 -10.81 20.50
C GLU A 122 4.45 -9.57 19.70
N ASN A 123 5.74 -9.26 19.67
CA ASN A 123 6.24 -7.96 19.19
C ASN A 123 6.78 -8.05 17.76
N TYR A 124 6.46 -7.04 16.96
CA TYR A 124 6.83 -6.91 15.55
C TYR A 124 7.41 -5.53 15.26
N LYS A 125 8.13 -5.40 14.14
CA LYS A 125 8.68 -4.15 13.65
C LYS A 125 8.37 -4.02 12.16
N CYS A 126 7.76 -2.90 11.76
CA CYS A 126 7.59 -2.54 10.36
C CYS A 126 8.95 -2.29 9.69
N PRO A 127 9.03 -2.42 8.35
CA PRO A 127 10.21 -2.04 7.58
C PRO A 127 10.68 -0.61 7.88
N ASP A 128 11.96 -0.34 7.60
CA ASP A 128 12.55 0.98 7.85
C ASP A 128 11.80 2.09 7.08
N GLY A 129 11.33 3.12 7.79
CA GLY A 129 10.55 4.24 7.23
C GLY A 129 9.03 4.05 7.21
N MET A 130 8.52 2.94 7.74
CA MET A 130 7.08 2.67 7.87
C MET A 130 6.61 2.77 9.31
N VAL A 131 5.32 3.07 9.47
CA VAL A 131 4.60 3.08 10.74
C VAL A 131 3.45 2.08 10.67
N PHE A 132 3.10 1.48 11.80
CA PHE A 132 1.96 0.57 11.85
C PHE A 132 0.66 1.36 11.98
N ASP A 133 -0.35 1.02 11.18
CA ASP A 133 -1.69 1.57 11.26
C ASP A 133 -2.66 0.54 11.87
N GLU A 134 -3.26 0.87 13.01
CA GLU A 134 -4.17 -0.05 13.73
C GLU A 134 -5.47 -0.30 12.96
N GLY A 135 -5.95 0.68 12.19
CA GLY A 135 -7.24 0.59 11.48
C GLY A 135 -7.21 -0.41 10.34
N SER A 136 -6.12 -0.42 9.56
CA SER A 136 -5.91 -1.38 8.47
C SER A 136 -5.15 -2.64 8.90
N ALA A 137 -4.55 -2.65 10.09
CA ALA A 137 -3.62 -3.66 10.57
C ALA A 137 -2.44 -3.91 9.59
N GLN A 138 -1.94 -2.84 8.94
CA GLN A 138 -0.84 -2.90 7.99
C GLN A 138 0.27 -1.91 8.33
N CYS A 139 1.50 -2.24 7.93
CA CYS A 139 2.59 -1.27 7.90
C CYS A 139 2.40 -0.34 6.70
N GLN A 140 2.21 0.95 6.97
CA GLN A 140 2.08 1.98 5.95
C GLN A 140 3.28 2.91 6.00
N THR A 141 3.59 3.55 4.87
CA THR A 141 4.48 4.71 4.95
C THR A 141 3.75 5.86 5.64
N ALA A 142 4.47 6.86 6.16
CA ALA A 142 3.85 8.01 6.82
C ALA A 142 2.81 8.78 5.95
N SER A 143 2.79 8.52 4.65
CA SER A 143 1.86 9.06 3.66
C SER A 143 0.72 8.11 3.26
N GLY A 144 0.59 6.92 3.87
CA GLY A 144 -0.45 5.94 3.53
C GLY A 144 -0.22 5.19 2.21
N LEU A 145 1.02 5.19 1.70
CA LEU A 145 1.35 4.53 0.44
C LEU A 145 1.75 3.06 0.63
N PRO A 146 1.52 2.20 -0.38
CA PRO A 146 1.93 0.80 -0.34
C PRO A 146 3.44 0.62 -0.15
N PRO A 147 3.89 -0.51 0.42
CA PRO A 147 5.32 -0.77 0.61
C PRO A 147 6.07 -1.00 -0.71
N CYS A 148 7.30 -0.48 -0.78
CA CYS A 148 8.19 -0.75 -1.91
C CYS A 148 8.71 -2.20 -1.87
N VAL A 149 8.28 -3.00 -2.84
CA VAL A 149 8.78 -4.37 -3.05
C VAL A 149 9.63 -4.49 -4.32
N VAL A 150 9.42 -3.60 -5.28
CA VAL A 150 10.09 -3.57 -6.58
C VAL A 150 10.48 -2.12 -6.89
N ALA A 151 11.61 -1.94 -7.57
CA ALA A 151 12.05 -0.62 -8.02
C ALA A 151 11.18 -0.14 -9.18
N GLY A 152 10.75 1.12 -9.14
CA GLY A 152 9.90 1.68 -10.18
C GLY A 152 9.08 2.86 -9.68
N THR A 153 8.18 3.35 -10.54
CA THR A 153 7.19 4.36 -10.20
C THR A 153 5.80 3.77 -10.36
N PHE A 154 4.92 4.05 -9.41
CA PHE A 154 3.63 3.40 -9.26
C PHE A 154 2.58 4.46 -8.92
N ALA A 155 1.37 4.33 -9.45
CA ALA A 155 0.24 5.13 -9.02
C ALA A 155 -0.16 4.73 -7.59
N ASN A 156 -0.64 5.68 -6.80
CA ASN A 156 -1.25 5.35 -5.52
C ASN A 156 -2.66 4.80 -5.78
N PRO A 157 -2.96 3.52 -5.43
CA PRO A 157 -4.26 2.91 -5.71
C PRO A 157 -5.42 3.60 -4.99
N SER A 158 -5.15 4.27 -3.86
CA SER A 158 -6.17 5.02 -3.11
C SER A 158 -6.42 6.42 -3.65
N ASN A 159 -5.47 6.97 -4.42
CA ASN A 159 -5.57 8.31 -5.00
C ASN A 159 -4.64 8.40 -6.22
N CYS A 160 -5.17 8.15 -7.42
CA CYS A 160 -4.33 8.11 -8.62
C CYS A 160 -3.81 9.46 -9.13
N SER A 161 -4.22 10.57 -8.51
CA SER A 161 -3.52 11.85 -8.67
C SER A 161 -2.22 11.89 -7.87
N GLU A 162 -2.01 10.98 -6.93
CA GLU A 162 -0.73 10.72 -6.28
C GLU A 162 -0.02 9.52 -6.92
N TYR A 163 1.29 9.62 -7.05
CA TYR A 163 2.14 8.51 -7.44
C TYR A 163 3.40 8.50 -6.61
N TYR A 164 4.09 7.36 -6.57
CA TYR A 164 5.27 7.18 -5.76
C TYR A 164 6.36 6.41 -6.49
N SER A 165 7.59 6.80 -6.23
CA SER A 165 8.78 6.14 -6.74
C SER A 165 9.47 5.36 -5.63
N CYS A 166 9.78 4.11 -5.93
CA CYS A 166 10.53 3.19 -5.10
C CYS A 166 11.95 3.03 -5.66
N ILE A 167 12.93 3.50 -4.90
CA ILE A 167 14.35 3.42 -5.27
C ILE A 167 15.03 2.42 -4.33
N SER A 168 15.64 1.39 -4.91
CA SER A 168 16.39 0.38 -4.15
C SER A 168 17.69 0.97 -3.61
N LEU A 169 17.97 0.75 -2.32
CA LEU A 169 19.22 1.14 -1.66
C LEU A 169 20.02 -0.10 -1.25
N ARG A 170 21.28 0.10 -0.83
CA ARG A 170 22.12 -1.00 -0.28
C ARG A 170 21.45 -1.71 0.90
N SER A 171 20.68 -0.97 1.70
CA SER A 171 19.82 -1.51 2.75
C SER A 171 18.46 -0.81 2.68
N GLY A 172 17.41 -1.55 2.34
CA GLY A 172 16.03 -1.04 2.30
C GLY A 172 15.68 -0.27 1.03
N TRP A 173 14.68 0.59 1.16
CA TRP A 173 14.05 1.32 0.05
C TRP A 173 13.90 2.80 0.38
N LEU A 174 14.08 3.65 -0.63
CA LEU A 174 13.68 5.06 -0.57
C LEU A 174 12.37 5.21 -1.34
N GLN A 175 11.30 5.53 -0.63
CA GLN A 175 10.01 5.90 -1.23
C GLN A 175 9.89 7.41 -1.29
N LYS A 176 9.48 7.93 -2.45
CA LYS A 176 9.14 9.35 -2.65
C LYS A 176 7.76 9.46 -3.27
N SER A 177 6.88 10.28 -2.71
CA SER A 177 5.58 10.57 -3.28
C SER A 177 5.58 11.87 -4.07
N PHE A 178 4.67 11.94 -5.03
CA PHE A 178 4.50 13.05 -5.96
C PHE A 178 3.01 13.21 -6.27
N MET A 179 2.59 14.44 -6.56
CA MET A 179 1.22 14.74 -6.97
C MET A 179 1.23 15.19 -8.42
N CYS A 180 0.31 14.64 -9.21
CA CYS A 180 -0.09 15.17 -10.49
C CYS A 180 -0.82 16.52 -10.30
N THR A 181 -0.68 17.42 -11.27
CA THR A 181 -1.34 18.72 -11.27
C THR A 181 -2.65 18.67 -12.05
N ASN A 182 -3.54 19.64 -11.82
CA ASN A 182 -4.77 19.85 -12.62
C ASN A 182 -5.68 18.61 -12.73
N ASP A 183 -5.89 17.90 -11.62
CA ASP A 183 -6.73 16.69 -11.55
C ASP A 183 -6.31 15.55 -12.50
N MET A 184 -5.08 15.60 -13.03
CA MET A 184 -4.50 14.51 -13.81
C MET A 184 -4.21 13.30 -12.92
N MET A 185 -4.12 12.14 -13.57
CA MET A 185 -3.78 10.87 -12.93
C MET A 185 -2.47 10.32 -13.50
N TYR A 186 -1.73 9.58 -12.69
CA TYR A 186 -0.48 9.00 -13.12
C TYR A 186 -0.74 7.77 -14.00
N ASN A 187 -0.30 7.84 -15.26
CA ASN A 187 -0.28 6.69 -16.16
C ASN A 187 1.04 5.94 -16.01
N GLU A 188 0.97 4.72 -15.46
CA GLU A 188 2.13 3.83 -15.27
C GLU A 188 2.73 3.28 -16.57
N GLN A 189 1.97 3.27 -17.66
CA GLN A 189 2.46 2.83 -18.98
C GLN A 189 3.34 3.89 -19.65
N LYS A 190 3.04 5.17 -19.44
CA LYS A 190 3.76 6.30 -20.06
C LYS A 190 4.72 7.00 -19.10
N ASP A 191 4.75 6.58 -17.84
CA ASP A 191 5.47 7.24 -16.76
C ASP A 191 5.16 8.74 -16.63
N ALA A 192 3.90 9.13 -16.86
CA ALA A 192 3.50 10.54 -16.92
C ALA A 192 2.11 10.79 -16.33
N CYS A 193 1.91 11.98 -15.76
CA CYS A 193 0.59 12.47 -15.41
C CYS A 193 -0.17 12.86 -16.68
N GLU A 194 -1.39 12.36 -16.83
CA GLU A 194 -2.26 12.71 -17.94
C GLU A 194 -3.73 12.71 -17.53
N ASP A 195 -4.58 13.31 -18.37
CA ASP A 195 -6.02 13.31 -18.16
C ASP A 195 -6.61 11.94 -18.53
N PRO A 196 -7.23 11.20 -17.59
CA PRO A 196 -7.83 9.90 -17.88
C PRO A 196 -8.98 9.98 -18.89
N CYS A 197 -9.64 11.12 -19.03
CA CYS A 197 -10.78 11.28 -19.95
C CYS A 197 -10.37 11.11 -21.43
N ILE A 198 -9.08 11.18 -21.79
CA ILE A 198 -8.62 10.96 -23.18
C ILE A 198 -8.86 9.52 -23.67
N TYR A 199 -9.05 8.56 -22.76
CA TYR A 199 -9.34 7.16 -23.08
C TYR A 199 -10.84 6.86 -23.19
N GLN A 200 -11.68 7.89 -23.25
CA GLN A 200 -13.10 7.72 -23.48
C GLN A 200 -13.34 6.94 -24.78
N PHE A 201 -14.00 5.78 -24.65
CA PHE A 201 -14.25 4.89 -25.77
C PHE A 201 -15.50 5.28 -26.55
N VAL A 202 -15.40 5.24 -27.88
CA VAL A 202 -16.51 5.45 -28.83
C VAL A 202 -16.55 4.30 -29.82
N CYS A 203 -17.71 3.66 -29.93
CA CYS A 203 -17.94 2.61 -30.93
C CYS A 203 -17.70 3.13 -32.36
N GLN A 204 -16.80 2.48 -33.08
CA GLN A 204 -16.57 2.71 -34.52
C GLN A 204 -17.15 1.59 -35.39
N GLN A 205 -17.16 0.36 -34.86
CA GLN A 205 -17.63 -0.85 -35.53
C GLN A 205 -18.31 -1.76 -34.49
N GLU A 206 -19.04 -2.76 -34.97
CA GLU A 206 -19.60 -3.81 -34.10
C GLU A 206 -18.48 -4.67 -33.51
N GLY A 207 -18.66 -5.10 -32.27
CA GLY A 207 -17.69 -5.92 -31.57
C GLY A 207 -17.63 -5.62 -30.08
N ARG A 208 -16.72 -6.31 -29.39
CA ARG A 208 -16.44 -6.12 -27.98
C ARG A 208 -15.04 -5.56 -27.78
N TYR A 209 -14.95 -4.48 -27.01
CA TYR A 209 -13.75 -3.68 -26.87
C TYR A 209 -13.45 -3.45 -25.39
N PRO A 210 -12.16 -3.41 -24.99
CA PRO A 210 -11.78 -3.16 -23.61
C PRO A 210 -12.24 -1.78 -23.13
N ASP A 211 -12.56 -1.67 -21.84
CA ASP A 211 -12.60 -0.38 -21.16
C ASP A 211 -11.18 -0.06 -20.64
N LEU A 212 -10.46 0.82 -21.36
CA LEU A 212 -9.08 1.17 -21.00
C LEU A 212 -8.94 1.85 -19.64
N LEU A 213 -10.06 2.32 -19.07
CA LEU A 213 -10.13 2.94 -17.75
C LEU A 213 -10.45 1.93 -16.64
N ASN A 214 -10.92 0.73 -16.97
CA ASN A 214 -11.25 -0.29 -15.99
C ASN A 214 -11.06 -1.68 -16.58
N LYS A 215 -10.05 -2.40 -16.08
CA LYS A 215 -9.69 -3.75 -16.56
C LYS A 215 -10.78 -4.82 -16.42
N GLN A 216 -11.77 -4.63 -15.55
CA GLN A 216 -12.90 -5.54 -15.41
C GLN A 216 -14.00 -5.26 -16.44
N ASN A 217 -14.05 -4.05 -17.00
CA ASN A 217 -15.13 -3.62 -17.87
C ASN A 217 -14.78 -3.75 -19.35
N TYR A 218 -15.81 -3.88 -20.16
CA TYR A 218 -15.71 -3.85 -21.62
C TYR A 218 -16.96 -3.21 -22.22
N PHE A 219 -16.82 -2.71 -23.45
CA PHE A 219 -17.90 -2.17 -24.24
C PHE A 219 -18.34 -3.18 -25.30
N GLU A 220 -19.65 -3.34 -25.47
CA GLU A 220 -20.22 -4.05 -26.62
C GLU A 220 -20.88 -3.04 -27.55
N CYS A 221 -20.45 -3.06 -28.80
CA CYS A 221 -20.96 -2.26 -29.89
C CYS A 221 -21.78 -3.14 -30.82
N TYR A 222 -23.04 -2.78 -31.07
CA TYR A 222 -23.92 -3.53 -31.96
C TYR A 222 -24.89 -2.59 -32.70
N MET A 223 -25.33 -3.00 -33.87
CA MET A 223 -26.26 -2.23 -34.70
C MET A 223 -27.70 -2.49 -34.27
N LEU A 224 -28.44 -1.41 -34.00
CA LEU A 224 -29.87 -1.45 -33.75
C LEU A 224 -30.56 -0.39 -34.59
N GLY A 225 -31.40 -0.81 -35.55
CA GLY A 225 -32.12 0.11 -36.43
C GLY A 225 -31.22 0.99 -37.29
N GLY A 226 -30.04 0.50 -37.69
CA GLY A 226 -29.06 1.26 -38.48
C GLY A 226 -28.21 2.24 -37.65
N VAL A 227 -28.38 2.28 -36.33
CA VAL A 227 -27.58 3.10 -35.41
C VAL A 227 -26.70 2.19 -34.57
N LEU A 228 -25.41 2.52 -34.48
CA LEU A 228 -24.46 1.81 -33.65
C LEU A 228 -24.70 2.17 -32.17
N GLN A 229 -25.12 1.19 -31.39
CA GLN A 229 -25.34 1.30 -29.94
C GLN A 229 -24.09 0.88 -29.18
N GLN A 230 -23.92 1.44 -27.99
CA GLN A 230 -22.82 1.14 -27.07
C GLN A 230 -23.40 0.75 -25.71
N LEU A 231 -23.03 -0.41 -25.21
CA LEU A 231 -23.33 -0.84 -23.84
C LEU A 231 -22.01 -1.14 -23.10
N ARG A 232 -21.99 -0.90 -21.79
CA ARG A 232 -20.85 -1.22 -20.91
C ARG A 232 -21.23 -2.42 -20.05
N TYR A 233 -20.33 -3.39 -19.99
CA TYR A 233 -20.47 -4.62 -19.22
C TYR A 233 -19.27 -4.78 -18.28
N SER A 234 -19.46 -5.56 -17.24
CA SER A 234 -18.41 -5.94 -16.28
C SER A 234 -18.22 -7.45 -16.32
N CYS A 235 -16.97 -7.89 -16.39
CA CYS A 235 -16.60 -9.26 -16.12
C CYS A 235 -16.98 -9.65 -14.67
N PRO A 236 -17.15 -10.95 -14.38
CA PRO A 236 -17.38 -11.41 -13.00
C PRO A 236 -16.31 -10.93 -12.02
N GLU A 237 -16.63 -10.94 -10.72
CA GLU A 237 -15.64 -10.65 -9.68
C GLU A 237 -14.41 -11.56 -9.84
N SER A 238 -13.20 -11.01 -9.64
CA SER A 238 -11.89 -11.66 -9.88
C SER A 238 -11.54 -11.99 -11.35
N TYR A 239 -12.35 -11.57 -12.31
CA TYR A 239 -12.03 -11.64 -13.74
C TYR A 239 -11.72 -10.25 -14.31
N ARG A 240 -10.85 -10.23 -15.32
CA ARG A 240 -10.55 -9.06 -16.16
C ARG A 240 -10.87 -9.34 -17.62
N TRP A 241 -11.08 -8.29 -18.41
CA TRP A 241 -11.23 -8.40 -19.85
C TRP A 241 -9.86 -8.60 -20.52
N ASP A 242 -9.78 -9.60 -21.40
CA ASP A 242 -8.60 -9.92 -22.21
C ASP A 242 -8.89 -9.64 -23.69
N ILE A 243 -7.96 -8.98 -24.36
CA ILE A 243 -8.08 -8.58 -25.76
C ILE A 243 -7.52 -9.71 -26.62
N VAL A 244 -8.40 -10.47 -27.28
CA VAL A 244 -8.01 -11.56 -28.18
C VAL A 244 -7.64 -11.02 -29.56
N SER A 245 -8.47 -10.13 -30.09
CA SER A 245 -8.23 -9.41 -31.35
C SER A 245 -9.08 -8.13 -31.40
N PRO A 246 -8.88 -7.22 -32.36
CA PRO A 246 -9.74 -6.04 -32.48
C PRO A 246 -11.22 -6.43 -32.57
N GLY A 247 -12.05 -5.93 -31.64
CA GLY A 247 -13.49 -6.22 -31.58
C GLY A 247 -13.84 -7.60 -30.99
N VAL A 248 -12.88 -8.36 -30.49
CA VAL A 248 -13.10 -9.67 -29.86
C VAL A 248 -12.28 -9.78 -28.58
N GLY A 249 -12.92 -10.15 -27.48
CA GLY A 249 -12.25 -10.45 -26.22
C GLY A 249 -13.08 -11.34 -25.33
N GLN A 250 -12.51 -11.69 -24.19
CA GLN A 250 -13.10 -12.62 -23.23
C GLN A 250 -12.71 -12.24 -21.80
N CYS A 251 -13.53 -12.63 -20.83
CA CYS A 251 -13.16 -12.50 -19.43
C CYS A 251 -12.22 -13.64 -19.02
N VAL A 252 -11.07 -13.30 -18.44
CA VAL A 252 -10.07 -14.25 -17.91
C VAL A 252 -9.81 -13.97 -16.44
N GLU A 253 -9.34 -14.97 -15.69
CA GLU A 253 -9.00 -14.79 -14.27
C GLU A 253 -7.90 -13.73 -14.10
N ASP A 254 -8.11 -12.83 -13.14
CA ASP A 254 -7.17 -11.77 -12.83
C ASP A 254 -6.11 -12.25 -11.83
N HIS A 255 -4.90 -12.51 -12.33
CA HIS A 255 -3.76 -12.92 -11.51
C HIS A 255 -3.02 -11.73 -10.87
N GLY A 256 -3.51 -10.50 -11.05
CA GLY A 256 -2.94 -9.31 -10.41
C GLY A 256 -1.65 -8.80 -11.05
N ASP A 257 -1.29 -9.29 -12.23
CA ASP A 257 -0.13 -8.82 -12.97
C ASP A 257 -0.34 -7.39 -13.49
N LYS A 258 0.77 -6.65 -13.64
CA LYS A 258 0.76 -5.35 -14.33
C LYS A 258 0.38 -5.57 -15.80
N ASP A 259 -0.86 -5.29 -16.13
CA ASP A 259 -1.36 -5.39 -17.49
C ASP A 259 -1.05 -4.10 -18.26
N SER A 260 -0.09 -4.18 -19.19
CA SER A 260 0.37 -3.05 -19.99
C SER A 260 -0.70 -2.48 -20.92
N ASN A 261 -1.86 -3.14 -21.05
CA ASN A 261 -2.97 -2.67 -21.87
C ASN A 261 -3.84 -1.62 -21.17
N TYR A 262 -3.74 -1.48 -19.84
CA TYR A 262 -4.58 -0.58 -19.05
C TYR A 262 -3.75 0.52 -18.38
N ALA A 263 -3.82 1.73 -18.95
CA ALA A 263 -3.08 2.91 -18.49
C ALA A 263 -3.29 3.24 -17.00
N PHE A 264 -4.49 2.93 -16.48
CA PHE A 264 -4.89 3.21 -15.10
C PHE A 264 -5.49 1.99 -14.41
N GLY A 265 -5.02 0.78 -14.72
CA GLY A 265 -5.66 -0.47 -14.30
C GLY A 265 -5.79 -0.72 -12.78
N GLN A 266 -5.17 0.10 -11.94
CA GLN A 266 -5.27 0.05 -10.47
C GLN A 266 -5.99 1.28 -9.87
N CYS A 267 -6.61 2.10 -10.70
CA CYS A 267 -7.22 3.37 -10.31
C CYS A 267 -8.74 3.34 -10.42
N ASP A 268 -9.40 3.95 -9.44
CA ASP A 268 -10.81 4.34 -9.56
C ASP A 268 -10.90 5.66 -10.34
N ILE A 269 -11.37 5.56 -11.59
CA ILE A 269 -11.48 6.73 -12.47
C ILE A 269 -12.79 7.49 -12.18
N PRO A 270 -12.76 8.84 -12.08
CA PRO A 270 -13.94 9.63 -11.78
C PRO A 270 -15.05 9.41 -12.81
N ASP A 271 -16.28 9.28 -12.32
CA ASP A 271 -17.48 9.13 -13.16
C ASP A 271 -17.67 10.29 -14.14
N THR A 272 -17.06 11.46 -13.91
CA THR A 272 -17.09 12.60 -14.83
C THR A 272 -16.53 12.28 -16.22
N CYS A 273 -15.52 11.40 -16.32
CA CYS A 273 -15.02 10.91 -17.61
C CYS A 273 -15.99 9.91 -18.27
N VAL A 274 -16.75 9.17 -17.48
CA VAL A 274 -17.73 8.17 -17.93
C VAL A 274 -19.04 8.83 -18.37
N LEU A 275 -19.46 9.90 -17.69
CA LEU A 275 -20.74 10.60 -17.83
C LEU A 275 -20.76 11.69 -18.91
N ALA A 276 -19.65 11.93 -19.63
CA ALA A 276 -19.61 12.89 -20.75
C ALA A 276 -20.55 12.53 -21.93
N ARG A 277 -21.38 11.48 -21.81
CA ARG A 277 -22.38 11.08 -22.82
C ARG A 277 -23.85 11.15 -22.38
N GLU A 278 -24.20 11.19 -21.10
CA GLU A 278 -25.63 11.27 -20.71
C GLU A 278 -26.26 12.63 -21.04
N ASN A 279 -25.46 13.70 -21.07
CA ASN A 279 -25.92 15.06 -21.39
C ASN A 279 -25.83 15.45 -22.88
N LEU A 280 -25.28 14.59 -23.75
CA LEU A 280 -25.19 14.86 -25.19
C LEU A 280 -26.27 14.14 -26.01
N PHE A 281 -26.88 13.07 -25.49
CA PHE A 281 -28.03 12.41 -26.14
C PHE A 281 -29.38 13.03 -25.73
N THR A 282 -29.49 13.66 -24.57
CA THR A 282 -30.70 14.39 -24.16
C THR A 282 -30.88 15.73 -24.88
N ASN A 283 -29.79 16.35 -25.36
CA ASN A 283 -29.85 17.64 -26.07
C ASN A 283 -30.06 17.55 -27.59
N LYS A 284 -30.24 16.34 -28.15
CA LYS A 284 -30.63 16.14 -29.57
C LYS A 284 -32.07 15.64 -29.76
N ALA A 285 -32.88 15.63 -28.71
CA ALA A 285 -34.32 15.39 -28.78
C ALA A 285 -35.14 16.66 -28.47
N THR A 286 -34.72 17.82 -29.00
CA THR A 286 -35.57 19.02 -29.04
C THR A 286 -35.99 19.33 -30.48
N LEU A 287 -36.57 18.33 -31.13
CA LEU A 287 -37.43 18.52 -32.30
C LEU A 287 -38.66 17.64 -32.11
N SER A 288 -39.58 18.14 -31.28
CA SER A 288 -40.92 17.58 -31.15
C SER A 288 -41.88 18.68 -30.69
N HIS A 289 -42.59 19.23 -31.68
CA HIS A 289 -44.02 19.53 -31.60
C HIS A 289 -44.54 20.10 -30.28
N THR A 290 -44.61 21.43 -30.20
CA THR A 290 -45.65 22.10 -29.41
C THR A 290 -47.00 21.92 -30.09
N THR A 291 -47.66 20.78 -29.87
CA THR A 291 -49.14 20.71 -29.97
C THR A 291 -49.72 21.04 -28.60
N LYS A 292 -50.07 22.32 -28.43
CA LYS A 292 -50.93 22.77 -27.34
C LYS A 292 -52.38 22.60 -27.79
N TRP A 293 -53.06 21.62 -27.24
CA TRP A 293 -54.52 21.60 -27.23
C TRP A 293 -55.01 22.66 -26.23
N ASN A 294 -55.67 23.71 -26.72
CA ASN A 294 -56.68 24.42 -25.96
C ASN A 294 -57.74 25.04 -26.88
N ARG A 295 -58.99 24.88 -26.46
CA ARG A 295 -60.26 25.22 -27.14
C ARG A 295 -60.32 26.68 -27.59
N GLY A 296 -60.90 26.91 -28.77
CA GLY A 296 -61.56 28.18 -29.09
C GLY A 296 -61.61 28.57 -30.57
N GLN A 297 -62.76 28.29 -31.20
CA GLN A 297 -63.38 29.04 -32.31
C GLN A 297 -62.78 29.01 -33.73
N ALA A 298 -63.60 28.36 -34.58
CA ALA A 298 -64.16 28.86 -35.84
C ALA A 298 -63.37 28.78 -37.15
N SER A 299 -64.05 28.16 -38.14
CA SER A 299 -63.84 28.22 -39.60
C SER A 299 -62.51 27.67 -40.12
N THR A 300 -62.43 26.82 -41.13
CA THR A 300 -63.33 26.48 -42.25
C THR A 300 -62.73 25.24 -42.91
N SER A 301 -63.57 24.21 -43.15
CA SER A 301 -63.68 23.40 -44.38
C SER A 301 -62.39 23.04 -45.16
N VAL A 302 -62.03 21.78 -45.44
CA VAL A 302 -62.56 20.90 -46.53
C VAL A 302 -61.57 19.72 -46.57
N LEU A 303 -62.00 18.51 -46.21
CA LEU A 303 -62.25 17.34 -47.09
C LEU A 303 -61.02 16.58 -47.61
N ILE A 304 -61.07 15.27 -47.37
CA ILE A 304 -60.76 14.16 -48.31
C ILE A 304 -59.27 13.89 -48.58
N ASP A 305 -58.76 12.66 -48.69
CA ASP A 305 -59.18 11.27 -48.44
C ASP A 305 -58.03 10.40 -49.03
N VAL A 306 -58.08 9.09 -48.79
CA VAL A 306 -57.42 8.01 -49.57
C VAL A 306 -55.94 7.68 -49.28
N LEU A 307 -55.77 6.63 -48.47
CA LEU A 307 -55.08 5.36 -48.78
C LEU A 307 -54.02 5.35 -49.92
N LEU A 308 -52.77 5.08 -49.55
CA LEU A 308 -52.05 3.81 -49.78
C LEU A 308 -50.63 3.89 -49.19
#